data_AF-A0A0F7M442-F1
#
_entry.id   AF-A0A0F7M442-F1
#
_cell.length_a   1.000
_cell.length_b   1.000
_cell.length_c   1.000
_cell.angle_alpha   90.00
_cell.angle_beta   90.00
_cell.angle_gamma   90.00
#
_symmetry.space_group_name_H-M   'P 1'
#
loop_
_entity.id
_entity.type
_entity.pdbx_description
1 polymer ?
#
loop_
_entity_poly.entity_id
_entity_poly.type
_entity_poly.pdbx_seq_one_letter_code
_entity_poly.pdbx_strand_id
1 'polypeptide(L)' 'MSKLAGMTLNERLFHVGIIDEFDAAILSRDQETAIALLQRVELHKQEAVETVATIFKNPGKYGYTER' A
#
# COMPACT_ATOMS: atom_id res chain seq x y z
N MET A 1 -0.66 -17.85 14.08
CA MET A 1 0.47 -17.36 13.28
C MET A 1 -0.13 -16.64 12.08
N SER A 2 0.04 -15.32 11.98
CA SER A 2 -0.52 -14.55 10.89
C SER A 2 0.06 -15.04 9.57
N LYS A 3 -0.81 -15.41 8.62
CA LYS A 3 -0.44 -16.05 7.34
C LYS A 3 0.40 -15.13 6.45
N LEU A 4 0.48 -13.84 6.80
CA LEU A 4 1.24 -12.79 6.12
C LEU A 4 2.63 -12.52 6.76
N ALA A 5 2.97 -13.18 7.87
CA ALA A 5 4.26 -13.01 8.54
C ALA A 5 5.39 -13.62 7.68
N GLY A 6 6.13 -12.77 6.98
CA GLY A 6 7.22 -13.15 6.07
C GLY A 6 7.03 -12.65 4.63
N MET A 7 5.84 -12.17 4.27
CA MET A 7 5.58 -11.55 2.96
C MET A 7 5.93 -10.06 2.99
N THR A 8 6.55 -9.57 1.91
CA THR A 8 6.65 -8.14 1.62
C THR A 8 5.25 -7.55 1.39
N LEU A 9 5.11 -6.23 1.53
CA LEU A 9 3.83 -5.56 1.38
C LEU A 9 3.16 -5.85 0.03
N ASN A 10 3.96 -5.85 -1.05
CA ASN A 10 3.46 -6.10 -2.39
C ASN A 10 2.94 -7.54 -2.55
N GLU A 11 3.62 -8.52 -1.94
CA GLU A 11 3.15 -9.90 -1.92
C GLU A 11 1.83 -10.05 -1.15
N ARG A 12 1.64 -9.30 -0.05
CA ARG A 12 0.37 -9.31 0.68
C ARG A 12 -0.77 -8.69 -0.13
N LEU A 13 -0.51 -7.54 -0.77
CA LEU A 13 -1.47 -6.87 -1.65
C LEU A 13 -1.87 -7.78 -2.82
N PHE A 14 -0.89 -8.47 -3.43
CA PHE A 14 -1.11 -9.45 -4.49
C PHE A 14 -1.90 -10.67 -3.98
N HIS A 15 -1.54 -11.22 -2.82
CA HIS A 15 -2.21 -12.39 -2.24
C HIS A 15 -3.69 -12.12 -1.94
N VAL A 16 -4.03 -10.91 -1.50
CA VAL A 16 -5.40 -10.47 -1.21
C VAL A 16 -6.12 -9.96 -2.48
N GLY A 17 -5.40 -9.75 -3.58
CA GLY A 17 -5.97 -9.33 -4.87
C GLY A 17 -6.35 -7.85 -4.94
N ILE A 18 -5.78 -7.00 -4.08
CA ILE A 18 -6.10 -5.56 -3.98
C ILE A 18 -4.97 -4.66 -4.50
N ILE A 19 -4.01 -5.23 -5.24
CA ILE A 19 -2.84 -4.51 -5.73
C ILE A 19 -3.25 -3.38 -6.69
N ASP A 20 -4.15 -3.63 -7.64
CA ASP A 20 -4.65 -2.62 -8.58
C ASP A 20 -5.47 -1.51 -7.88
N GLU A 21 -6.27 -1.87 -6.86
CA GLU A 21 -7.02 -0.89 -6.06
C GLU A 21 -6.07 0.03 -5.28
N PHE A 22 -5.00 -0.54 -4.72
CA PHE A 22 -3.98 0.22 -4.02
C PHE A 22 -3.22 1.14 -4.97
N ASP A 23 -2.83 0.64 -6.14
CA ASP A 23 -2.15 1.42 -7.17
C ASP A 23 -2.99 2.61 -7.62
N ALA A 24 -4.29 2.38 -7.89
CA ALA A 24 -5.23 3.43 -8.27
C ALA A 24 -5.40 4.49 -7.16
N ALA A 25 -5.43 4.08 -5.90
CA ALA A 25 -5.51 5.00 -4.77
C ALA A 25 -4.25 5.88 -4.65
N ILE A 26 -3.06 5.30 -4.82
CA ILE A 26 -1.80 6.05 -4.81
C ILE A 26 -1.75 7.03 -5.99
N LEU A 27 -2.09 6.59 -7.20
CA LEU A 27 -2.09 7.43 -8.40
C LEU A 27 -3.09 8.60 -8.29
N SER A 28 -4.24 8.36 -7.65
CA SER A 28 -5.26 9.39 -7.41
C SER A 28 -4.96 10.28 -6.19
N ARG A 29 -3.84 10.04 -5.50
CA ARG A 29 -3.46 10.69 -4.22
C ARG A 29 -4.53 10.52 -3.12
N ASP A 30 -5.30 9.45 -3.17
CA ASP A 30 -6.32 9.11 -2.18
C ASP A 30 -5.68 8.39 -0.98
N GLN A 31 -5.14 9.20 -0.06
CA GLN A 31 -4.43 8.71 1.10
C GLN A 31 -5.31 7.84 2.01
N GLU A 32 -6.57 8.23 2.21
CA GLU A 32 -7.48 7.53 3.12
C GLU A 32 -7.80 6.12 2.62
N THR A 33 -8.08 5.99 1.32
CA THR A 33 -8.32 4.69 0.67
C THR A 33 -7.07 3.84 0.69
N ALA A 34 -5.89 4.41 0.37
CA ALA A 34 -4.63 3.68 0.42
C ALA A 34 -4.35 3.12 1.83
N ILE A 35 -4.55 3.91 2.89
CA ILE A 35 -4.39 3.47 4.28
C ILE A 35 -5.39 2.36 4.63
N ALA A 36 -6.66 2.50 4.21
CA ALA A 36 -7.69 1.51 4.47
C ALA A 36 -7.37 0.16 3.80
N LEU A 37 -6.84 0.17 2.58
CA LEU A 37 -6.39 -1.02 1.87
C LEU A 37 -5.21 -1.68 2.57
N LEU A 38 -4.24 -0.92 3.09
CA LEU A 38 -3.12 -1.47 3.85
C LEU A 38 -3.55 -2.15 5.16
N GLN A 39 -4.60 -1.65 5.82
CA GLN A 39 -5.15 -2.32 7.01
C GLN A 39 -5.78 -3.67 6.67
N ARG A 40 -6.28 -3.87 5.44
CA ARG A 40 -6.84 -5.17 4.98
C ARG A 40 -5.77 -6.24 4.83
N VAL A 41 -4.50 -5.86 4.65
CA VAL A 41 -3.35 -6.78 4.57
C VAL A 41 -2.59 -6.90 5.91
N GLU A 42 -3.32 -6.76 7.01
CA GLU A 42 -2.83 -6.83 8.39
C GLU A 42 -1.68 -5.84 8.70
N LEU A 43 -1.63 -4.69 8.01
CA LEU A 43 -0.70 -3.62 8.37
C LEU A 43 -1.30 -2.77 9.50
N HIS A 44 -0.50 -2.49 10.53
CA HIS A 44 -0.97 -1.61 11.60
C HIS A 44 -1.25 -0.20 11.06
N LYS A 45 -2.23 0.50 11.63
CA LYS A 45 -2.64 1.83 11.13
C LYS A 45 -1.48 2.82 11.03
N GLN A 46 -0.57 2.82 12.01
CA GLN A 46 0.61 3.69 11.99
C GLN A 46 1.56 3.33 10.85
N GLU A 47 1.88 2.05 10.67
CA GLU A 47 2.73 1.57 9.56
C GLU A 47 2.10 1.88 8.20
N ALA A 48 0.77 1.77 8.08
CA ALA A 48 0.04 2.11 6.86
C ALA A 48 0.17 3.60 6.51
N VAL A 49 -0.01 4.48 7.50
CA VAL A 49 0.19 5.92 7.33
C VAL A 49 1.62 6.24 6.91
N GLU A 50 2.61 5.67 7.59
CA GLU A 50 4.03 5.90 7.29
C GLU A 50 4.41 5.38 5.90
N THR A 51 3.87 4.23 5.50
CA THR A 51 4.10 3.65 4.17
C THR A 51 3.56 4.57 3.08
N VAL A 52 2.29 4.98 3.19
CA VAL A 52 1.66 5.86 2.20
C VAL A 52 2.36 7.22 2.15
N ALA A 53 2.72 7.79 3.30
CA ALA A 53 3.50 9.04 3.37
C ALA A 53 4.87 8.89 2.71
N THR A 54 5.53 7.73 2.84
CA THR A 54 6.83 7.46 2.23
C THR A 54 6.71 7.33 0.70
N ILE A 55 5.64 6.67 0.22
CA ILE A 55 5.33 6.57 -1.21
C ILE A 55 5.08 7.96 -1.78
N PHE A 56 4.25 8.80 -1.14
CA PHE A 56 3.99 10.17 -1.63
C PHE A 56 5.19 11.10 -1.59
N LYS A 57 6.17 10.87 -0.70
CA LYS A 57 7.43 11.64 -0.70
C LYS A 57 8.29 11.35 -1.92
N ASN A 58 8.24 10.13 -2.46
CA ASN A 58 9.02 9.75 -3.64
C ASN A 58 8.31 8.67 -4.46
N PRO A 59 7.22 9.02 -5.15
CA PRO A 59 6.35 8.04 -5.80
C PRO A 59 7.08 7.33 -6.95
N GLY A 60 7.99 8.01 -7.66
CA GLY A 60 8.82 7.44 -8.72
C GLY A 60 9.75 6.31 -8.26
N LYS A 61 10.24 6.33 -7.01
CA LYS A 61 11.02 5.22 -6.44
C LYS A 61 10.22 3.92 -6.36
N TYR A 62 8.89 4.03 -6.24
CA TYR A 62 7.96 2.93 -6.10
C TYR A 62 7.21 2.62 -7.40
N GLY A 63 7.60 3.21 -8.54
CA GLY A 63 6.96 2.99 -9.83
C GLY A 63 5.73 3.87 -10.10
N TYR A 64 5.36 4.73 -9.16
CA TYR A 64 4.28 5.71 -9.30
C TYR A 64 4.84 7.01 -9.92
N THR A 65 5.23 6.97 -11.18
CA THR A 65 5.55 8.19 -11.92
C THR A 65 4.28 8.77 -12.54
N GLU A 66 4.05 10.07 -12.38
CA GLU A 66 3.08 10.80 -13.22
C GLU A 66 3.47 10.50 -14.68
N ARG A 67 2.58 9.81 -15.41
CA ARG A 67 2.75 9.57 -16.85
C ARG A 67 2.55 10.86 -17.63
#